data_AF-A0A1Q9A130-F1
#
_entry.id   AF-A0A1Q9A130-F1
#
_cell.length_a   1.000
_cell.length_b   1.000
_cell.length_c   1.000
_cell.angle_alpha   90.00
_cell.angle_beta   90.00
_cell.angle_gamma   90.00
#
_symmetry.space_group_name_H-M   'P 1'
#
loop_
_entity.id
_entity.type
_entity.pdbx_description
1 polymer ?
#
loop_
_entity_poly.entity_id
_entity_poly.type
_entity_poly.pdbx_seq_one_letter_code
_entity_poly.pdbx_strand_id
1 'polypeptide(L)'
;MKALFTILTSLVLTIPMAILIGKFTPLGNFLFSEAGYRLLDPLFELFGSIGAEDHIDIISSLILLIGLLTSLIVTLIAAKMIFRTRGK
;
A
#
# COMPACT_ATOMS: atom_id res chain seq x y z
N MET A 1 1.15 16.14 -19.33
CA MET A 1 0.46 16.71 -18.14
C MET A 1 -0.43 15.70 -17.41
N LYS A 2 -1.22 14.85 -18.09
CA LYS A 2 -2.08 13.85 -17.41
C LYS A 2 -1.33 12.90 -16.48
N ALA A 3 -0.19 12.34 -16.93
CA ALA A 3 0.61 11.41 -16.13
C ALA A 3 1.17 12.05 -14.84
N LEU A 4 1.70 13.28 -14.93
CA LEU A 4 2.23 14.00 -13.77
C LEU A 4 1.13 14.26 -12.72
N PHE A 5 -0.07 14.63 -13.17
CA PHE A 5 -1.22 14.85 -12.30
C PHE A 5 -1.69 13.54 -11.65
N THR A 6 -1.72 12.42 -12.40
CA THR A 6 -2.01 11.08 -11.85
C THR A 6 -1.00 10.69 -10.77
N ILE A 7 0.30 10.88 -11.03
CA ILE A 7 1.37 10.53 -10.07
C ILE A 7 1.22 11.37 -8.81
N LEU A 8 1.09 12.69 -8.92
CA LEU A 8 0.92 13.59 -7.78
C LEU A 8 -0.33 13.24 -6.95
N THR A 9 -1.46 12.99 -7.62
CA THR A 9 -2.71 12.62 -6.93
C THR A 9 -2.56 11.28 -6.21
N SER A 10 -1.92 10.29 -6.85
CA SER A 10 -1.66 8.99 -6.22
C SER A 10 -0.74 9.11 -5.01
N LEU A 11 0.27 9.98 -5.06
CA LEU A 11 1.19 10.23 -3.96
C LEU A 11 0.45 10.83 -2.76
N VAL A 12 -0.40 11.84 -2.99
CA VAL A 12 -1.22 12.46 -1.93
C VAL A 12 -2.21 11.47 -1.32
N LEU A 13 -2.81 10.60 -2.13
CA LEU A 13 -3.75 9.57 -1.68
C LEU A 13 -3.07 8.37 -0.98
N THR A 14 -1.75 8.24 -1.08
CA THR A 14 -1.02 7.12 -0.47
C THR A 14 -1.13 7.13 1.05
N ILE A 15 -0.92 8.29 1.68
CA ILE A 15 -0.99 8.43 3.15
C ILE A 15 -2.38 8.05 3.69
N PRO A 16 -3.51 8.63 3.20
CA PRO A 16 -4.83 8.25 3.69
C PRO A 16 -5.17 6.79 3.38
N MET A 17 -4.70 6.23 2.25
CA MET A 17 -4.89 4.79 1.97
C MET A 17 -4.10 3.90 2.92
N ALA A 18 -2.86 4.24 3.23
CA ALA A 18 -2.07 3.50 4.20
C ALA A 18 -2.69 3.55 5.60
N ILE A 19 -3.24 4.69 6.02
CA ILE A 19 -3.99 4.81 7.27
C ILE A 19 -5.25 3.93 7.23
N LEU A 20 -6.00 3.94 6.12
CA LEU A 20 -7.20 3.13 5.97
C LEU A 20 -6.89 1.63 6.06
N ILE A 21 -5.82 1.19 5.40
CA ILE A 21 -5.33 -0.19 5.42
C ILE A 21 -4.87 -0.57 6.83
N GLY A 22 -4.08 0.29 7.48
CA GLY A 22 -3.57 0.05 8.84
C GLY A 22 -4.67 -0.03 9.90
N LYS A 23 -5.80 0.67 9.70
CA LYS A 23 -6.98 0.59 10.57
C LYS A 23 -7.83 -0.66 10.35
N PHE A 24 -7.57 -1.44 9.32
CA PHE A 24 -8.33 -2.65 9.03
C PHE A 24 -7.91 -3.78 9.97
N THR A 25 -8.64 -3.91 11.09
CA THR A 25 -8.37 -4.87 12.18
C THR A 25 -8.07 -6.30 11.71
N PRO A 26 -8.78 -6.88 10.72
CA PRO A 26 -8.47 -8.24 10.25
C PRO A 26 -7.07 -8.35 9.63
N LEU A 27 -6.60 -7.32 8.93
CA LEU A 27 -5.26 -7.30 8.33
C LEU A 27 -4.19 -7.15 9.41
N GLY A 28 -4.40 -6.27 10.39
CA GLY A 28 -3.50 -6.17 11.54
C GLY A 28 -3.37 -7.51 12.26
N ASN A 29 -4.50 -8.15 12.60
CA ASN A 29 -4.49 -9.46 13.26
C ASN A 29 -3.80 -10.53 12.43
N PHE A 30 -3.96 -10.51 11.11
CA PHE A 30 -3.27 -11.44 10.22
C PHE A 30 -1.76 -11.19 10.20
N LEU A 31 -1.32 -9.94 9.99
CA LEU A 31 0.10 -9.58 9.90
C LEU A 31 0.86 -9.85 11.19
N PHE A 32 0.20 -9.72 12.35
CA PHE A 32 0.76 -10.05 13.66
C PHE A 32 0.49 -11.49 14.12
N SER A 33 -0.16 -12.33 13.30
CA SER A 33 -0.32 -13.76 13.59
C SER A 33 0.90 -14.56 13.14
N GLU A 34 1.07 -15.78 13.67
CA GLU A 34 2.12 -16.70 13.21
C GLU A 34 2.03 -16.99 11.70
N ALA A 35 0.81 -17.07 11.16
CA ALA A 35 0.61 -17.32 9.73
C ALA A 35 1.07 -16.13 8.87
N GLY A 36 0.81 -14.90 9.32
CA GLY A 36 1.30 -13.69 8.66
C GLY A 36 2.80 -13.56 8.75
N TYR A 37 3.38 -13.84 9.93
CA TYR A 37 4.82 -13.85 10.13
C TYR A 37 5.52 -14.86 9.22
N ARG A 38 5.05 -16.11 9.17
CA ARG A 38 5.59 -17.13 8.24
C ARG A 38 5.53 -16.73 6.77
N LEU A 39 4.51 -15.97 6.38
CA LEU A 39 4.38 -15.46 5.02
C LEU A 39 5.38 -14.33 4.73
N LEU A 40 5.75 -13.56 5.75
CA LEU A 40 6.70 -12.45 5.69
C LEU A 40 8.14 -12.85 6.00
N ASP A 41 8.40 -14.03 6.57
CA ASP A 41 9.74 -14.58 6.83
C ASP A 41 10.74 -14.38 5.68
N PRO A 42 10.44 -14.74 4.41
CA PRO A 42 11.38 -14.52 3.32
C PRO A 42 11.67 -13.04 3.07
N LEU A 43 10.72 -12.16 3.37
CA LEU A 43 10.90 -10.71 3.28
C LEU A 43 11.79 -10.21 4.43
N PHE A 44 11.57 -10.70 5.65
CA PHE A 44 12.39 -10.39 6.82
C PHE A 44 13.84 -10.85 6.63
N GLU A 45 14.05 -12.05 6.09
CA GLU A 45 15.38 -12.57 5.74
C GLU A 45 16.03 -11.74 4.63
N LEU A 46 15.29 -11.36 3.58
CA LEU A 46 15.80 -10.55 2.47
C LEU A 46 16.32 -9.17 2.95
N PHE A 47 15.65 -8.59 3.93
CA PHE A 47 16.04 -7.30 4.53
C PHE A 47 16.98 -7.45 5.73
N GLY A 48 17.38 -8.67 6.09
CA GLY A 48 18.32 -8.92 7.18
C GLY A 48 17.82 -8.52 8.56
N SER A 49 16.51 -8.65 8.80
CA SER A 49 15.87 -8.33 10.07
C SER A 49 16.40 -9.23 11.21
N ILE A 50 16.80 -8.65 12.35
CA ILE A 50 17.36 -9.41 13.49
C ILE A 50 16.44 -9.31 14.73
N GLY A 51 15.29 -8.62 14.64
CA GLY A 51 14.40 -8.44 15.79
C GLY A 51 13.00 -7.93 15.47
N ALA A 52 12.18 -7.84 16.50
CA ALA A 52 10.78 -7.39 16.38
C ALA A 52 10.65 -5.93 15.90
N GLU A 53 11.64 -5.09 16.17
CA GLU A 53 11.66 -3.68 15.74
C GLU A 53 11.82 -3.57 14.21
N ASP A 54 12.78 -4.31 13.65
CA ASP A 54 12.98 -4.40 12.19
C ASP A 54 11.75 -5.01 11.47
N HIS A 55 11.09 -5.99 12.09
CA HIS A 55 9.84 -6.56 11.55
C HIS A 55 8.73 -5.51 11.45
N ILE A 56 8.59 -4.63 12.44
CA ILE A 56 7.58 -3.56 12.43
C ILE A 56 7.87 -2.56 11.31
N ASP A 57 9.13 -2.22 11.07
CA ASP A 57 9.52 -1.31 9.99
C ASP A 57 9.23 -1.92 8.60
N ILE A 58 9.51 -3.21 8.43
CA ILE A 58 9.22 -3.94 7.20
C ILE A 58 7.71 -4.04 6.97
N ILE A 59 6.93 -4.37 8.01
CA ILE A 59 5.47 -4.42 7.94
C ILE A 59 4.89 -3.03 7.60
N SER A 60 5.41 -1.97 8.23
CA SER A 60 4.96 -0.59 7.98
C SER A 60 5.26 -0.16 6.54
N SER A 61 6.46 -0.49 6.05
CA SER A 61 6.87 -0.24 4.67
C SER A 61 5.99 -1.01 3.67
N LEU A 62 5.62 -2.25 3.99
CA LEU A 62 4.72 -3.06 3.18
C LEU A 62 3.31 -2.44 3.12
N ILE A 63 2.77 -1.96 4.25
CA ILE A 63 1.48 -1.28 4.29
C ILE A 63 1.50 0.00 3.44
N LEU A 64 2.58 0.78 3.50
CA LEU A 64 2.76 1.97 2.65
C LEU A 64 2.82 1.61 1.17
N LEU A 65 3.54 0.56 0.81
CA LEU A 65 3.62 0.07 -0.57
C LEU A 65 2.25 -0.36 -1.10
N ILE A 66 1.48 -1.11 -0.31
CA ILE A 66 0.11 -1.51 -0.68
C ILE A 66 -0.79 -0.27 -0.79
N GLY A 67 -0.64 0.71 0.11
CA GLY A 67 -1.34 2.00 0.05
C GLY A 67 -1.05 2.78 -1.23
N LEU A 68 0.20 2.78 -1.68
CA LEU A 68 0.61 3.43 -2.93
C LEU A 68 0.01 2.71 -4.15
N LEU A 69 0.09 1.38 -4.18
CA LEU A 69 -0.45 0.58 -5.28
C LEU A 69 -1.98 0.71 -5.40
N THR A 70 -2.69 0.63 -4.28
CA THR A 70 -4.14 0.82 -4.24
C THR A 70 -4.53 2.24 -4.67
N SER A 71 -3.83 3.25 -4.16
CA SER A 71 -4.00 4.65 -4.58
C SER A 71 -3.80 4.83 -6.09
N LEU A 72 -2.74 4.23 -6.65
CA LEU A 72 -2.45 4.28 -8.07
C LEU A 72 -3.58 3.63 -8.90
N ILE A 73 -4.05 2.44 -8.50
CA ILE A 73 -5.15 1.74 -9.16
C ILE A 73 -6.42 2.61 -9.15
N VAL A 74 -6.79 3.15 -7.99
CA VAL A 74 -7.96 4.04 -7.86
C VAL A 74 -7.83 5.26 -8.76
N THR A 75 -6.66 5.89 -8.76
CA THR A 75 -6.40 7.09 -9.58
C THR A 75 -6.46 6.76 -11.08
N LEU A 76 -5.93 5.61 -11.50
CA LEU A 76 -6.01 5.14 -12.89
C LEU A 76 -7.44 4.84 -13.33
N ILE A 77 -8.23 4.20 -12.46
CA ILE A 77 -9.66 3.93 -12.72
C ILE A 77 -10.42 5.25 -12.86
N ALA A 78 -10.25 6.17 -11.91
CA ALA A 78 -10.89 7.48 -11.93
C ALA A 78 -10.52 8.28 -13.18
N ALA A 79 -9.23 8.33 -13.52
CA ALA A 79 -8.75 8.97 -14.73
C ALA A 79 -9.38 8.35 -15.99
N LYS A 80 -9.41 7.01 -16.08
CA LYS A 80 -10.04 6.30 -17.21
C LYS A 80 -11.53 6.62 -17.32
N MET A 81 -12.26 6.68 -16.20
CA MET A 81 -13.69 7.04 -16.21
C MET A 81 -13.91 8.48 -16.68
N ILE A 82 -13.16 9.45 -16.15
CA ILE A 82 -13.29 10.88 -16.47
C ILE A 82 -12.89 11.17 -17.92
N PHE A 83 -11.82 10.56 -18.42
CA PHE A 83 -11.39 10.78 -19.81
C PHE A 83 -12.26 10.02 -20.82
N ARG A 84 -12.94 8.95 -20.41
CA ARG A 84 -13.89 8.24 -21.27
C ARG A 84 -15.21 8.99 -21.43
N THR A 85 -15.63 9.78 -20.44
CA THR A 85 -16.85 10.59 -20.51
C THR A 85 -16.69 11.91 -21.27
N ARG A 86 -15.48 12.44 -21.44
CA ARG A 86 -15.22 13.67 -22.22
C ARG A 86 -15.01 13.45 -23.73
N GLY A 87 -15.11 12.20 -24.21
CA GLY A 87 -14.97 11.84 -25.63
C GLY A 87 -16.31 11.55 -26.34
N LYS A 88 -17.44 11.87 -25.70
CA LYS A 88 -18.78 11.89 -26.29
C LYS A 88 -19.35 13.29 -26.13
#